data_AF-X0ZYJ3-F1
#
_entry.id   AF-X0ZYJ3-F1
#
_cell.length_a   1.000
_cell.length_b   1.000
_cell.length_c   1.000
_cell.angle_alpha   90.00
_cell.angle_beta   90.00
_cell.angle_gamma   90.00
#
_symmetry.space_group_name_H-M   'P 1'
#
loop_
_entity.id
_entity.type
_entity.pdbx_description
1 polymer ?
#
loop_
_entity_poly.entity_id
_entity_poly.type
_entity_poly.pdbx_seq_one_letter_code
_entity_poly.pdbx_strand_id
1 'polypeptide(L)' 'MNSTVWFEMTVRTKRIKQRMLESDPTISSERAVLFTDYVKDHLSEPTMIRLTGAFAHVLDNMSIRIEPEE' A
#
# COMPACT_ATOMS: atom_id res chain seq x y z
N MET A 1 4.05 28.12 34.96
CA MET A 1 2.97 27.22 34.53
C MET A 1 3.19 26.92 33.05
N ASN A 2 3.72 25.73 32.73
CA ASN A 2 3.90 25.32 31.33
C ASN A 2 2.57 24.74 30.84
N SER A 3 1.79 25.55 30.13
CA SER A 3 0.57 25.09 29.45
C SER A 3 0.97 24.36 28.17
N THR A 4 1.15 23.04 28.25
CA THR A 4 1.19 22.20 27.04
C THR A 4 -0.19 22.25 26.40
N VAL A 5 -0.31 22.95 25.27
CA VAL A 5 -1.56 22.98 24.49
C VAL A 5 -1.69 21.64 23.78
N TRP A 6 -2.58 20.78 24.29
CA TRP A 6 -2.98 19.56 23.62
C TRP A 6 -3.98 19.92 22.52
N PHE A 7 -3.54 19.91 21.26
CA PHE A 7 -4.46 20.06 20.14
C PHE A 7 -5.35 18.81 20.04
N GLU A 8 -6.66 19.01 20.17
CA GLU A 8 -7.62 17.93 20.01
C GLU A 8 -7.73 17.51 18.54
N MET A 9 -7.75 16.20 18.29
CA MET A 9 -7.88 15.66 16.93
C MET A 9 -9.22 16.06 16.30
N THR A 10 -9.20 16.41 15.01
CA THR A 10 -10.43 16.60 14.23
C THR A 10 -11.25 15.31 14.17
N VAL A 11 -12.56 15.44 13.94
CA VAL A 11 -13.45 14.28 13.76
C VAL A 11 -12.97 13.37 12.62
N ARG A 12 -12.49 13.96 11.52
CA ARG A 12 -11.90 13.26 10.38
C ARG A 12 -10.76 12.34 10.82
N THR A 13 -9.78 12.89 11.55
CA THR A 13 -8.62 12.12 12.03
C THR A 13 -9.00 11.06 13.07
N LYS A 14 -10.01 11.34 13.93
CA LYS A 14 -10.53 10.36 14.88
C LYS A 14 -11.12 9.14 14.16
N ARG A 15 -11.88 9.33 13.07
CA ARG A 15 -12.45 8.24 12.26
C ARG A 15 -11.38 7.39 11.55
N ILE A 16 -10.37 8.03 10.95
CA ILE A 16 -9.24 7.31 10.32
C ILE A 16 -8.53 6.43 11.36
N LYS A 17 -8.21 6.99 12.53
CA LYS A 17 -7.58 6.26 13.63
C LYS A 17 -8.43 5.10 14.10
N GLN A 18 -9.75 5.31 14.27
CA GLN A 18 -10.66 4.26 14.71
C GLN A 18 -10.67 3.08 13.74
N ARG A 19 -10.79 3.32 12.43
CA ARG A 19 -10.74 2.23 11.43
C ARG A 19 -9.43 1.44 11.47
N MET A 20 -8.29 2.12 11.65
CA MET A 20 -6.99 1.47 11.77
C MET A 20 -6.90 0.58 13.02
N LEU A 21 -7.53 0.99 14.13
CA LEU A 21 -7.54 0.20 15.37
C LEU A 21 -8.54 -0.97 15.31
N GLU A 22 -9.61 -0.83 14.54
CA GLU A 22 -10.62 -1.86 14.33
C GLU A 22 -10.24 -2.86 13.22
N SER A 23 -9.22 -2.56 12.41
CA SER A 23 -8.81 -3.43 11.31
C SER A 23 -8.03 -4.65 11.82
N ASP A 24 -8.40 -5.84 11.34
CA ASP A 24 -7.60 -7.04 11.50
C ASP A 24 -6.44 -7.05 10.49
N PRO A 25 -5.18 -7.18 10.93
CA PRO A 25 -4.05 -7.29 10.01
C PRO A 25 -4.16 -8.54 9.11
N THR A 26 -3.92 -8.37 7.82
CA THR A 26 -3.96 -9.44 6.82
C THR A 26 -2.69 -9.47 5.96
N ILE A 27 -2.51 -10.54 5.18
CA ILE A 27 -1.42 -10.67 4.20
C ILE A 27 -2.05 -10.63 2.81
N SER A 28 -1.61 -9.70 1.96
CA SER A 28 -1.97 -9.70 0.53
C SER A 28 -0.98 -10.51 -0.29
N SER A 29 -1.50 -11.34 -1.20
CA SER A 29 -0.71 -12.08 -2.20
C SER A 29 -0.60 -11.35 -3.54
N GLU A 30 -1.29 -10.23 -3.73
CA GLU A 30 -1.50 -9.60 -5.05
C GLU A 30 -0.18 -9.23 -5.74
N ARG A 31 0.70 -8.52 -5.03
CA ARG A 31 2.05 -8.20 -5.55
C ARG A 31 2.83 -9.46 -5.91
N ALA A 32 2.75 -10.51 -5.09
CA ALA A 32 3.51 -11.73 -5.32
C ALA A 32 3.06 -12.45 -6.60
N VAL A 33 1.75 -12.47 -6.86
CA VAL A 33 1.15 -13.01 -8.09
C VAL A 33 1.60 -12.20 -9.30
N LEU A 34 1.29 -10.90 -9.33
CA LEU A 34 1.58 -10.00 -10.47
C LEU A 34 3.08 -9.99 -10.81
N PHE A 35 3.93 -9.87 -9.79
CA PHE A 35 5.38 -9.86 -9.99
C PHE A 35 5.89 -11.18 -10.58
N THR A 36 5.40 -12.31 -10.06
CA THR A 36 5.81 -13.63 -10.52
C THR A 36 5.37 -13.88 -11.95
N ASP A 37 4.17 -13.45 -12.32
CA ASP A 37 3.65 -13.61 -13.68
C ASP A 37 4.47 -12.79 -14.69
N TYR A 38 4.82 -11.54 -14.37
CA TYR A 38 5.75 -10.79 -15.22
C TYR A 38 7.10 -11.51 -15.35
N VAL A 39 7.70 -11.97 -14.24
CA VAL A 39 9.04 -12.56 -14.26
C VAL A 39 9.11 -13.83 -15.12
N LYS A 40 8.08 -14.68 -15.10
CA LYS A 40 8.02 -15.92 -15.89
C LYS A 40 8.21 -15.67 -17.38
N ASP A 41 7.62 -14.60 -17.90
CA ASP A 41 7.64 -14.28 -19.33
C ASP A 41 8.90 -13.51 -19.75
N HIS A 42 9.70 -13.03 -18.79
CA HIS A 42 10.84 -12.13 -19.02
C HIS A 42 12.17 -12.67 -18.47
N LEU A 43 12.30 -13.99 -18.30
CA LEU A 43 13.49 -14.63 -17.71
C LEU A 43 14.78 -14.36 -18.51
N SER A 44 14.70 -14.09 -19.81
CA SER A 44 15.87 -13.78 -20.65
C SER A 44 16.40 -12.36 -20.48
N GLU A 45 15.65 -11.47 -19.84
CA GLU A 45 16.07 -10.08 -19.66
C GLU A 45 17.21 -9.94 -18.63
N PRO A 46 18.07 -8.91 -18.76
CA PRO A 46 18.96 -8.53 -17.67
C PRO A 46 18.15 -8.23 -16.41
N THR A 47 18.69 -8.59 -15.24
CA THR A 47 17.98 -8.47 -13.95
C THR A 47 17.41 -7.07 -13.72
N MET A 48 18.16 -6.01 -14.04
CA MET A 48 17.66 -4.64 -13.87
C MET A 48 16.40 -4.36 -14.68
N ILE A 49 16.38 -4.74 -15.95
CA ILE A 49 15.23 -4.54 -16.85
C ILE A 49 14.03 -5.35 -16.35
N ARG A 50 14.24 -6.64 -16.02
CA ARG A 50 13.19 -7.51 -15.51
C ARG A 50 12.55 -6.97 -14.23
N LEU A 51 13.36 -6.49 -13.29
CA LEU A 51 12.85 -5.95 -12.02
C LEU A 51 12.09 -4.64 -12.23
N THR A 52 12.58 -3.76 -13.10
CA THR A 52 11.86 -2.51 -13.42
C THR A 52 10.55 -2.77 -14.14
N GLY A 53 10.51 -3.73 -15.05
CA GLY A 53 9.29 -4.12 -15.76
C GLY A 53 8.28 -4.79 -14.84
N ALA A 54 8.72 -5.72 -13.97
CA ALA A 54 7.86 -6.33 -12.98
C ALA A 54 7.28 -5.29 -12.00
N PHE A 55 8.06 -4.27 -11.62
CA PHE A 55 7.59 -3.18 -10.80
C PHE A 55 6.51 -2.35 -11.50
N ALA A 56 6.73 -1.96 -12.76
CA ALA A 56 5.71 -1.25 -13.56
C ALA A 56 4.44 -2.08 -13.71
N HIS A 57 4.56 -3.36 -14.06
CA HIS A 57 3.42 -4.28 -14.19
C HIS A 57 2.61 -4.39 -12.89
N VAL A 58 3.28 -4.48 -11.74
CA VAL A 58 2.61 -4.48 -10.44
C VAL A 58 1.83 -3.18 -10.22
N LEU A 59 2.42 -2.01 -10.50
CA LEU A 59 1.74 -0.72 -10.30
C LEU A 59 0.55 -0.51 -11.24
N ASP A 60 0.66 -0.98 -12.48
CA ASP A 60 -0.41 -0.82 -13.48
C ASP A 60 -1.62 -1.72 -13.22
N ASN A 61 -1.45 -2.79 -12.42
CA ASN A 61 -2.48 -3.83 -12.25
C ASN A 61 -2.93 -4.05 -10.79
N MET A 62 -2.19 -3.57 -9.79
CA MET A 62 -2.58 -3.73 -8.38
C MET A 62 -3.85 -2.93 -8.07
N SER A 63 -4.70 -3.51 -7.24
CA SER A 63 -5.92 -2.87 -6.74
C SER A 63 -5.62 -1.55 -6.02
N ILE A 64 -6.24 -0.47 -6.47
CA ILE A 64 -6.18 0.85 -5.83
C ILE A 64 -7.38 1.02 -4.91
N ARG A 65 -7.14 1.52 -3.69
CA ARG A 65 -8.19 1.81 -2.71
C ARG A 65 -7.95 3.17 -2.08
N ILE A 66 -9.00 3.98 -2.00
CA ILE A 66 -9.04 5.24 -1.23
C ILE A 66 -10.00 4.97 -0.07
N GLU A 67 -9.53 5.07 1.17
CA GLU A 67 -10.40 4.86 2.32
C GLU A 67 -11.32 6.06 2.55
N PRO A 68 -12.47 5.90 3.24
CA PRO A 68 -13.33 7.03 3.55
C PRO A 68 -12.57 8.12 4.31
N GLU A 69 -12.73 9.39 3.98
CA GLU A 69 -12.07 10.52 4.67
C GLU A 69 -10.55 10.67 4.38
N GLU A 70 -9.95 9.96 3.42
CA GLU A 70 -8.55 10.17 2.98
C GLU A 70 -8.40 11.24 1.89
#